data_AF-X1DHP9-F1
#
_entry.id   AF-X1DHP9-F1
#
_cell.length_a   1.000
_cell.length_b   1.000
_cell.length_c   1.000
_cell.angle_alpha   90.00
_cell.angle_beta   90.00
_cell.angle_gamma   90.00
#
_symmetry.space_group_name_H-M   'P 1'
#
loop_
_entity.id
_entity.type
_entity.pdbx_description
1 polymer ?
#
loop_
_entity_poly.entity_id
_entity_poly.type
_entity_poly.pdbx_seq_one_letter_code
_entity_poly.pdbx_strand_id
1 'polypeptide(L)' 'MTSGNISEEPIAAKNSEAHDKLGNICDYFLIHNRDIYSRYDDSVIKIFDNKEMILRRARGYSPYPVKLSKDIGKHI' A
#
# COMPACT_ATOMS: atom_id res chain seq x y z
N MET A 1 5.61 6.01 10.65
CA MET A 1 4.98 6.33 9.36
C MET A 1 3.64 5.63 9.32
N THR A 2 2.59 6.33 8.93
CA THR A 2 1.24 5.77 8.72
C THR A 2 0.76 6.20 7.33
N SER A 3 -0.29 5.58 6.81
CA SER A 3 -0.88 5.98 5.53
C SER A 3 -1.46 7.40 5.62
N GLY A 4 -1.24 8.20 4.57
CA GLY A 4 -1.75 9.57 4.47
C GLY A 4 -3.17 9.60 3.90
N ASN A 5 -4.16 9.41 4.77
CA ASN A 5 -5.58 9.39 4.44
C ASN A 5 -6.44 9.77 5.66
N ILE A 6 -7.69 10.20 5.40
CA ILE A 6 -8.75 10.18 6.42
C ILE A 6 -9.01 8.72 6.81
N SER A 7 -9.39 8.46 8.06
CA SER A 7 -9.72 7.11 8.52
C SER A 7 -10.66 6.42 7.53
N GLU A 8 -10.35 5.16 7.22
CA GLU A 8 -11.12 4.29 6.29
C GLU A 8 -11.05 4.67 4.81
N GLU A 9 -10.38 5.77 4.44
CA GLU A 9 -10.10 6.08 3.04
C GLU A 9 -8.80 5.44 2.53
N PRO A 10 -8.65 5.21 1.21
CA PRO A 10 -7.38 4.81 0.62
C PRO A 10 -6.30 5.89 0.77
N ILE A 11 -5.02 5.49 0.78
CA ILE A 11 -3.88 6.41 0.77
C ILE A 11 -3.94 7.37 -0.43
N ALA A 12 -3.71 8.67 -0.18
CA ALA A 12 -3.66 9.68 -1.23
C ALA A 12 -2.46 9.43 -2.17
N ALA A 13 -2.69 9.53 -3.49
CA ALA A 13 -1.65 9.27 -4.50
C ALA A 13 -1.22 10.51 -5.28
N LYS A 14 -2.12 11.50 -5.40
CA LYS A 14 -1.86 12.75 -6.12
C LYS A 14 -1.54 13.85 -5.12
N ASN A 15 -0.64 14.76 -5.49
CA ASN A 15 -0.31 15.92 -4.64
C ASN A 15 -1.56 16.76 -4.35
N SER A 16 -2.44 16.99 -5.32
CA SER A 16 -3.70 17.74 -5.12
C SER A 16 -4.62 17.04 -4.11
N GLU A 17 -4.79 15.72 -4.23
CA GLU A 17 -5.59 14.92 -3.30
C GLU A 17 -5.05 15.02 -1.87
N ALA A 18 -3.72 15.00 -1.70
CA ALA A 18 -3.10 15.15 -0.38
C ALA A 18 -3.39 16.53 0.24
N HIS A 19 -3.28 17.61 -0.54
CA HIS A 19 -3.60 18.95 -0.05
C HIS A 19 -5.09 19.09 0.31
N ASP A 20 -5.98 18.65 -0.58
CA ASP A 20 -7.43 18.78 -0.40
C ASP A 20 -7.93 18.02 0.84
N LYS A 21 -7.44 16.80 1.05
CA LYS A 21 -7.92 15.92 2.13
C LYS A 21 -7.17 16.09 3.44
N LEU A 22 -5.86 16.33 3.40
CA LEU A 22 -5.00 16.29 4.59
C LEU A 22 -4.60 17.69 5.07
N GLY A 23 -5.01 18.77 4.38
CA GLY A 23 -4.65 20.14 4.74
C GLY A 23 -5.07 20.57 6.15
N ASN A 24 -6.11 19.94 6.71
CA ASN A 24 -6.56 20.17 8.10
C ASN A 24 -5.92 19.22 9.13
N ILE A 25 -5.06 18.29 8.69
CA ILE A 25 -4.40 17.27 9.53
C ILE A 25 -2.90 17.51 9.59
N CYS A 26 -2.29 17.92 8.49
CA CYS A 26 -0.85 18.10 8.36
C CYS A 26 -0.47 19.57 8.39
N ASP A 27 0.46 19.95 9.25
CA ASP A 27 1.02 21.31 9.28
C ASP A 27 1.89 21.61 8.04
N TYR A 28 2.51 20.58 7.46
CA TYR A 28 3.43 20.69 6.33
C TYR A 28 3.32 19.51 5.37
N PHE A 29 3.70 19.73 4.11
CA PHE A 29 3.75 18.73 3.05
C PHE A 29 5.15 18.63 2.45
N LEU A 30 5.69 17.41 2.35
CA LEU A 30 6.90 17.11 1.58
C LEU A 30 6.49 16.28 0.36
N ILE A 31 6.51 16.90 -0.83
CA ILE A 31 6.02 16.32 -2.08
C ILE A 31 7.08 16.28 -3.19
N HIS A 32 6.79 15.58 -4.28
CA HIS A 32 7.63 15.51 -5.47
C HIS A 32 6.80 15.51 -6.77
N ASN A 33 7.46 15.66 -7.92
CA ASN A 33 6.83 15.71 -9.25
C ASN A 33 6.87 14.38 -10.02
N ARG A 34 7.27 13.28 -9.39
CA ARG A 34 7.15 11.93 -9.95
C ARG A 34 5.78 11.36 -9.62
N ASP A 35 4.96 11.07 -10.62
CA ASP A 35 3.61 10.55 -10.38
C ASP A 35 3.63 9.15 -9.73
N ILE A 36 2.66 8.90 -8.84
CA ILE A 36 2.40 7.58 -8.27
C ILE A 36 1.33 6.89 -9.12
N TYR A 37 1.76 5.97 -9.99
CA TYR A 37 0.85 5.26 -10.89
C TYR A 37 -0.08 4.26 -10.17
N SER A 38 0.43 3.53 -9.18
CA SER A 38 -0.34 2.54 -8.41
C SER A 38 -0.17 2.75 -6.91
N ARG A 39 -1.27 2.68 -6.17
CA ARG A 39 -1.30 2.79 -4.71
C ARG A 39 -0.94 1.46 -4.08
N TYR A 40 0.10 1.48 -3.25
CA TYR A 40 0.47 0.36 -2.40
C TYR A 40 0.72 0.88 -0.99
N ASP A 41 -0.03 0.36 -0.03
CA ASP A 41 0.32 0.52 1.39
C ASP A 41 1.65 -0.16 1.71
N ASP A 42 2.19 0.14 2.89
CA ASP A 42 3.30 -0.63 3.44
C ASP A 42 2.87 -2.07 3.75
N SER A 43 3.72 -3.03 3.38
CA SER A 43 3.55 -4.41 3.85
C SER A 43 3.82 -4.50 5.35
N VAL A 44 3.08 -5.36 6.03
CA VAL A 44 3.23 -5.61 7.47
C VAL A 44 3.47 -7.10 7.68
N ILE A 45 4.57 -7.42 8.37
CA ILE A 45 4.99 -8.78 8.67
C ILE A 45 5.19 -8.89 10.18
N LYS A 46 4.81 -10.03 10.74
CA LYS A 46 5.10 -10.41 12.12
C LYS A 46 5.98 -11.66 12.11
N ILE A 47 6.99 -11.70 12.95
CA ILE A 47 7.73 -12.95 13.20
C ILE A 47 7.00 -13.72 14.29
N PHE A 48 6.67 -14.97 14.01
CA PHE A 48 6.06 -15.90 14.96
C PHE A 48 6.70 -17.28 14.80
N ASP A 49 7.16 -17.89 15.89
CA ASP A 49 7.89 -19.16 15.87
C ASP A 49 9.06 -19.17 14.86
N ASN A 50 9.89 -18.11 14.89
CA ASN A 50 11.01 -17.88 13.96
C ASN A 50 10.64 -17.90 12.47
N LYS A 51 9.36 -17.72 12.12
CA LYS A 51 8.85 -17.67 10.75
C LYS A 51 8.17 -16.34 10.48
N GLU A 52 8.28 -15.87 9.24
CA GLU A 52 7.55 -14.71 8.76
C GLU A 52 6.07 -15.03 8.57
N MET A 53 5.21 -14.21 9.16
CA MET A 53 3.77 -14.24 8.97
C MET A 53 3.32 -12.89 8.41
N ILE A 54 2.92 -12.87 7.13
CA ILE A 54 2.48 -11.66 6.45
C ILE A 54 1.07 -11.28 6.94
N LEU A 55 0.92 -10.10 7.53
CA LEU A 55 -0.35 -9.53 7.97
C LEU A 55 -1.01 -8.67 6.87
N ARG A 56 -0.17 -7.92 6.13
CA ARG A 56 -0.59 -7.13 4.97
C ARG A 56 0.41 -7.32 3.85
N ARG A 57 -0.02 -7.91 2.74
CA ARG A 57 0.79 -8.12 1.54
C ARG A 57 0.58 -6.97 0.55
N ALA A 58 1.45 -5.96 0.57
CA ALA A 58 1.32 -4.75 -0.26
C ALA A 58 2.68 -4.38 -0.89
N ARG A 59 3.26 -3.22 -0.59
CA ARG A 59 4.55 -2.77 -1.15
C ARG A 59 5.64 -3.83 -1.01
N GLY A 60 6.34 -4.12 -2.11
CA GLY A 60 7.40 -5.14 -2.18
C GLY A 60 6.93 -6.58 -2.45
N TYR A 61 5.63 -6.86 -2.29
CA TYR A 61 5.05 -8.20 -2.56
C TYR A 61 4.01 -8.19 -3.67
N SER A 62 3.21 -7.14 -3.79
CA SER A 62 2.27 -6.97 -4.89
C SER A 62 2.97 -6.32 -6.09
N PRO A 63 2.68 -6.72 -7.34
CA PRO A 63 1.67 -7.69 -7.78
C PRO A 63 2.24 -9.12 -8.01
N TYR A 64 3.30 -9.54 -7.31
CA TYR A 64 3.89 -10.86 -7.55
C TYR A 64 2.87 -11.97 -7.28
N PRO A 65 2.67 -12.91 -8.23
CA PRO A 65 1.69 -13.98 -8.11
C PRO A 65 2.07 -14.96 -7.00
N VAL A 66 1.08 -15.68 -6.49
CA VAL A 66 1.29 -16.80 -5.58
C VAL A 66 1.28 -18.09 -6.39
N LYS A 67 2.34 -18.91 -6.24
CA LYS A 67 2.42 -20.21 -6.90
C LYS A 67 1.41 -21.17 -6.27
N LEU A 68 0.49 -21.67 -7.08
CA LEU A 68 -0.45 -22.71 -6.67
C LEU A 68 0.22 -24.08 -6.72
N SER A 69 -0.26 -25.02 -5.90
CA SER A 69 0.28 -26.38 -5.83
C SER A 69 -0.08 -27.25 -7.04
N LYS A 70 -1.07 -26.83 -7.82
CA LYS A 70 -1.53 -27.48 -9.06
C LYS A 70 -1.82 -26.41 -10.10
N ASP A 71 -1.67 -26.77 -11.36
CA ASP A 71 -2.18 -25.97 -12.47
C ASP A 71 -3.70 -26.09 -12.50
N ILE A 72 -4.40 -24.96 -12.42
CA ILE A 72 -5.86 -24.89 -12.47
C ILE A 72 -6.38 -24.54 -13.88
N GLY A 73 -5.49 -24.47 -14.88
CA GLY A 73 -5.82 -24.01 -16.22
C GLY A 73 -6.06 -22.50 -16.28
N LYS A 74 -6.26 -21.98 -17.48
CA LYS A 74 -6.64 -20.56 -17.66
C LYS A 74 -8.15 -20.42 -17.40
N HIS A 75 -8.52 -19.77 -16.32
CA HIS A 75 -9.83 -19.12 -16.25
C HIS A 75 -9.73 -17.81 -17.04
N ILE A 76 -10.18 -17.84 -18.30
CA ILE A 76 -10.44 -16.63 -19.10
C ILE A 76 -11.91 -16.28 -18.89
#